data_AF-A0A7U9KP17-F1
#
_entry.id   AF-A0A7U9KP17-F1
#
_cell.length_a   1.000
_cell.length_b   1.000
_cell.length_c   1.000
_cell.angle_alpha   90.00
_cell.angle_beta   90.00
_cell.angle_gamma   90.00
#
_symmetry.space_group_name_H-M   'P 1'
#
loop_
_entity.id
_entity.type
_entity.pdbx_description
1 polymer ?
#
loop_
_entity_poly.entity_id
_entity_poly.type
_entity_poly.pdbx_seq_one_letter_code
_entity_poly.pdbx_strand_id
1 'polypeptide(L)' 'MPLFDIETHWVMPDLTPALRAVRHPDESLIFNETGDNQHRLEDLGDGRTAAMDAQGIDVSILA' A
#
# COMPACT_ATOMS: atom_id res chain seq x y z
N MET A 1 6.84 14.73 -20.04
CA MET A 1 5.37 14.77 -19.82
C MET A 1 5.13 14.09 -18.50
N PRO A 2 4.44 14.72 -17.54
CA PRO A 2 4.28 14.13 -16.21
C PRO A 2 3.47 12.82 -16.28
N LEU A 3 3.91 11.81 -15.54
CA LEU A 3 3.26 10.51 -15.38
C LEU A 3 2.52 10.47 -14.04
N PHE A 4 1.21 10.23 -14.11
CA PHE A 4 0.34 10.10 -12.95
C PHE A 4 -0.09 8.65 -12.79
N ASP A 5 0.17 8.07 -11.63
CA ASP A 5 -0.46 6.82 -11.18
C ASP A 5 -1.72 7.17 -10.38
N ILE A 6 -2.85 6.51 -10.66
CA ILE A 6 -4.18 6.95 -10.21
C ILE A 6 -4.96 5.94 -9.36
N GLU A 7 -4.42 4.74 -9.13
CA GLU A 7 -5.07 3.70 -8.32
C GLU A 7 -4.04 3.02 -7.39
N THR A 8 -3.21 3.84 -6.78
CA THR A 8 -2.10 3.33 -5.97
C THR A 8 -2.61 2.97 -4.58
N HIS A 9 -2.66 1.68 -4.30
CA HIS A 9 -3.15 1.18 -3.02
C HIS A 9 -2.22 1.59 -1.87
N TRP A 10 -2.81 1.99 -0.74
CA TRP A 10 -2.13 2.21 0.53
C TRP A 10 -3.02 1.73 1.69
N VAL A 11 -2.41 1.22 2.75
CA VAL A 11 -3.12 0.83 3.96
C VAL A 11 -2.56 1.57 5.17
N MET A 12 -3.47 2.15 5.97
CA MET A 12 -3.10 2.69 7.26
C MET A 12 -2.55 1.56 8.16
N PRO A 13 -1.38 1.71 8.80
CA PRO A 13 -0.78 0.65 9.60
C PRO A 13 -1.72 0.09 10.69
N ASP A 14 -2.56 0.93 11.29
CA ASP A 14 -3.50 0.54 12.34
C ASP A 14 -4.75 -0.21 11.81
N LEU A 15 -5.01 -0.18 10.49
CA LEU A 15 -6.19 -0.82 9.90
C LEU A 15 -6.07 -2.35 9.89
N THR A 16 -4.91 -2.91 9.56
CA THR A 16 -4.70 -4.37 9.55
C THR A 16 -4.94 -5.00 10.93
N PRO A 17 -4.35 -4.49 12.04
CA PRO A 17 -4.68 -4.96 13.38
C PRO A 17 -6.18 -4.85 13.72
N ALA A 18 -6.83 -3.75 13.35
CA ALA A 18 -8.25 -3.55 13.61
C ALA A 18 -9.13 -4.57 12.87
N LEU A 19 -8.83 -4.85 11.59
CA LEU A 19 -9.53 -5.84 10.77
C LEU A 19 -9.28 -7.29 11.22
N ARG A 20 -8.17 -7.57 11.91
CA ARG A 20 -7.96 -8.88 12.56
C ARG A 20 -8.75 -9.03 13.86
N ALA A 21 -9.04 -7.92 14.55
CA ALA A 21 -9.67 -7.92 15.86
C ALA A 21 -11.21 -7.97 15.82
N VAL A 22 -11.84 -7.81 14.65
CA VAL A 22 -13.30 -7.92 14.51
C VAL A 22 -13.78 -9.36 14.75
N ARG A 23 -15.06 -9.52 15.12
CA ARG A 23 -15.67 -10.83 15.45
C ARG A 23 -15.48 -11.88 14.35
N HIS A 24 -15.50 -11.44 13.10
CA HIS A 24 -15.19 -12.24 11.92
C HIS A 24 -14.04 -11.56 11.20
N PRO A 25 -12.78 -12.02 11.41
CA PRO A 25 -11.61 -11.43 10.79
C PRO A 25 -11.75 -11.37 9.27
N ASP A 26 -11.21 -10.31 8.67
CA ASP A 26 -11.19 -10.18 7.22
C ASP A 26 -10.19 -11.17 6.60
N GLU A 27 -10.71 -12.18 5.89
CA GLU A 27 -9.90 -13.22 5.25
C GLU A 27 -9.05 -12.68 4.10
N SER A 28 -9.42 -11.55 3.50
CA SER A 28 -8.67 -10.94 2.39
C SER A 28 -7.30 -10.39 2.83
N LEU A 29 -7.07 -10.20 4.13
CA LEU A 29 -5.78 -9.77 4.67
C LEU A 29 -4.62 -10.72 4.29
N ILE A 30 -4.92 -11.97 3.92
CA ILE A 30 -3.92 -12.93 3.43
C ILE A 30 -3.19 -12.43 2.17
N PHE A 31 -3.82 -11.58 1.35
CA PHE A 31 -3.18 -11.00 0.16
C PHE A 31 -2.06 -10.01 0.54
N ASN A 32 -2.19 -9.34 1.68
CA ASN A 32 -1.16 -8.44 2.18
C ASN A 32 0.05 -9.22 2.72
N GLU A 33 -0.16 -10.45 3.22
CA GLU A 33 0.91 -11.32 3.73
C GLU A 33 1.76 -11.97 2.61
N THR A 34 1.36 -11.81 1.35
CA THR A 34 2.11 -12.37 0.21
C THR A 34 3.36 -11.55 -0.07
N GLY A 35 4.54 -12.15 0.11
CA GLY A 35 5.81 -11.50 -0.21
C GLY A 35 6.06 -10.24 0.62
N ASP A 36 6.39 -9.14 -0.03
CA ASP A 36 6.63 -7.83 0.59
C ASP A 36 5.42 -6.89 0.54
N ASN A 37 4.23 -7.40 0.18
CA ASN A 37 3.03 -6.59 -0.03
C ASN A 37 2.67 -5.75 1.22
N GLN A 38 2.64 -6.34 2.41
CA GLN A 38 2.30 -5.61 3.65
C GLN A 38 3.22 -4.40 3.84
N HIS A 39 4.52 -4.60 3.70
CA HIS A 39 5.51 -3.53 3.87
C HIS A 39 5.30 -2.41 2.85
N ARG A 40 5.04 -2.76 1.59
CA ARG A 40 4.81 -1.79 0.50
C ARG A 40 3.46 -1.06 0.59
N LEU A 41 2.44 -1.73 1.11
CA LEU A 41 1.13 -1.16 1.34
C LEU A 41 1.15 -0.14 2.48
N GLU A 42 1.98 -0.34 3.49
CA GLU A 42 2.09 0.57 4.65
C GLU A 42 3.03 1.76 4.39
N ASP A 43 4.04 1.58 3.53
CA ASP A 43 5.06 2.59 3.25
C ASP A 43 4.55 3.71 2.33
N LEU A 44 4.33 4.90 2.90
CA LEU A 44 4.17 6.17 2.17
C LEU A 44 5.47 6.99 2.10
N GLY A 45 6.56 6.49 2.67
CA GLY A 45 7.81 7.21 2.80
C GLY A 45 8.80 6.88 1.68
N ASP A 46 10.05 6.66 2.10
CA ASP A 46 11.21 6.62 1.21
C ASP A 46 11.18 5.44 0.24
N GLY A 47 10.68 4.27 0.67
CA GLY A 47 10.65 3.08 -0.19
C GLY A 47 9.68 3.26 -1.36
N ARG A 48 8.49 3.80 -1.10
CA ARG A 48 7.51 4.15 -2.15
C ARG A 48 8.05 5.24 -3.07
N THR A 49 8.62 6.31 -2.52
CA THR A 49 9.14 7.42 -3.33
C THR A 49 10.30 6.97 -4.23
N ALA A 50 11.22 6.16 -3.72
CA ALA A 50 12.30 5.58 -4.51
C ALA A 50 11.79 4.66 -5.63
N ALA A 51 10.72 3.90 -5.37
CA ALA A 51 10.07 3.07 -6.39
C ALA A 51 9.36 3.91 -7.46
N MET A 52 8.75 5.04 -7.07
CA MET A 52 8.17 6.01 -8.01
C MET A 52 9.27 6.63 -8.90
N ASP A 53 10.38 7.06 -8.31
CA ASP A 53 11.53 7.61 -9.04
C ASP A 53 12.10 6.61 -10.06
N ALA A 54 12.28 5.35 -9.66
CA ALA A 54 12.77 4.29 -10.55
C ALA A 54 11.83 4.00 -11.73
N GLN A 55 10.54 4.25 -11.56
CA GLN A 55 9.50 4.05 -12.59
C GLN A 55 9.21 5.33 -13.39
N GLY A 56 9.74 6.48 -12.98
CA GLY A 56 9.44 7.78 -13.57
C GLY A 56 8.02 8.27 -13.30
N ILE A 57 7.42 7.90 -12.16
CA ILE A 57 6.10 8.37 -11.73
C ILE A 57 6.27 9.70 -11.01
N ASP A 58 5.68 10.77 -11.54
CA ASP A 58 5.78 12.11 -10.96
C ASP A 58 4.80 12.31 -9.80
N VAL A 59 3.61 11.71 -9.89
CA VAL A 59 2.55 11.83 -8.87
C VAL A 59 1.79 10.51 -8.79
N SER A 60 1.50 10.09 -7.55
CA SER A 60 0.64 8.95 -7.24
C SER A 60 -0.59 9.43 -6.48
N ILE A 61 -1.78 9.04 -6.93
CA ILE A 61 -3.04 9.25 -6.24
C ILE A 61 -3.39 7.97 -5.49
N LEU A 62 -3.51 8.10 -4.17
CA LEU A 62 -3.82 6.99 -3.28
C LEU A 62 -5.31 6.65 -3.33
N ALA A 63 -5.62 5.34 -3.36
CA ALA A 63 -6.98 4.79 -3.30
C ALA A 63 -7.28 4.15 -1.94
#